data_AF-Q46DX2-F1
#
_entry.id   AF-Q46DX2-F1
#
_cell.length_a   1.000
_cell.length_b   1.000
_cell.length_c   1.000
_cell.angle_alpha   90.00
_cell.angle_beta   90.00
_cell.angle_gamma   90.00
#
_symmetry.space_group_name_H-M   'P 1'
#
loop_
_entity.id
_entity.type
_entity.pdbx_description
1 polymer ?
#
loop_
_entity_poly.entity_id
_entity_poly.type
_entity_poly.pdbx_seq_one_letter_code
_entity_poly.pdbx_strand_id
1 'polypeptide(L)'
;MGERKLDTEGCQGIKFRNVTPEVFSCMKKKLESYGIEVSSGNSGVLEGNGIVAHFSWDGEANLSIEIKERPLETYCGQVSGKLRTFWRECQGL
;
A
#
# COMPACT_ATOMS: atom_id res chain seq x y z
N MET A 1 19.17 -2.78 23.28
CA MET A 1 18.07 -3.02 22.32
C MET A 1 18.16 -1.95 21.25
N GLY A 2 18.45 -2.32 20.00
CA GLY A 2 18.47 -1.37 18.89
C GLY A 2 17.05 -1.15 18.38
N GLU A 3 16.47 0.00 18.72
CA GLU A 3 15.22 0.48 18.13
C GLU A 3 15.42 0.58 16.61
N ARG A 4 14.84 -0.38 15.89
CA ARG A 4 14.85 -0.37 14.42
C ARG A 4 13.94 0.78 14.00
N LYS A 5 14.55 1.90 13.60
CA LYS A 5 13.93 3.12 13.05
C LYS A 5 12.89 2.90 11.93
N LEU A 6 12.73 1.68 11.43
CA LEU A 6 11.78 1.28 10.39
C LEU A 6 10.33 1.12 10.89
N ASP A 7 10.08 1.00 12.20
CA ASP A 7 8.70 0.80 12.70
C ASP A 7 7.84 2.06 12.62
N THR A 8 8.46 3.25 12.63
CA THR A 8 7.74 4.52 12.57
C THR A 8 7.45 4.94 11.12
N GLU A 9 8.44 4.83 10.23
CA GLU A 9 8.31 5.33 8.85
C GLU A 9 7.46 4.41 7.94
N GLY A 10 7.45 3.10 8.21
CA GLY A 10 6.70 2.15 7.40
C GLY A 10 5.19 2.17 7.65
N CYS A 11 4.74 2.62 8.82
CA CYS A 11 3.33 2.63 9.19
C CYS A 11 2.66 4.00 9.13
N GLN A 12 3.43 5.09 9.08
CA GLN A 12 2.89 6.43 8.84
C GLN A 12 2.43 6.67 7.40
N GLY A 13 2.56 5.67 6.53
CA GLY A 13 2.01 5.67 5.19
C GLY A 13 3.05 5.86 4.09
N ILE A 14 2.90 5.07 3.03
CA ILE A 14 3.80 5.00 1.89
C ILE A 14 3.27 5.89 0.79
N LYS A 15 4.17 6.68 0.20
CA LYS A 15 3.86 7.51 -0.96
C LYS A 15 4.58 6.96 -2.18
N PHE A 16 3.80 6.59 -3.19
CA PHE A 16 4.28 6.24 -4.51
C PHE A 16 4.08 7.43 -5.45
N ARG A 17 5.12 7.73 -6.23
CA ARG A 17 5.10 8.76 -7.29
C ARG A 17 5.14 8.05 -8.64
N ASN A 18 4.71 8.71 -9.71
CA ASN A 18 4.55 8.12 -11.05
C ASN A 18 3.52 6.97 -11.12
N VAL A 19 2.51 6.97 -10.25
CA VAL A 19 1.41 6.01 -10.34
C VAL A 19 0.41 6.50 -11.38
N THR A 20 0.55 6.01 -12.62
CA THR A 20 -0.44 6.23 -13.69
C THR A 20 -1.75 5.47 -13.39
N PRO A 21 -2.88 5.82 -14.03
CA PRO A 21 -4.14 5.08 -13.91
C PRO A 21 -3.99 3.58 -14.18
N GLU A 22 -3.12 3.20 -15.13
CA GLU A 22 -2.84 1.80 -15.45
C GLU A 22 -2.11 1.09 -14.31
N VAL A 23 -1.06 1.71 -13.76
CA VAL A 23 -0.31 1.19 -12.60
C VAL A 23 -1.23 1.08 -11.39
N PHE A 24 -2.06 2.09 -11.16
CA PHE A 24 -3.03 2.09 -10.06
C PHE A 24 -4.04 0.96 -10.18
N SER A 25 -4.61 0.77 -11.37
CA SER A 25 -5.52 -0.35 -11.67
C SER A 25 -4.85 -1.71 -11.48
N CYS A 26 -3.60 -1.85 -11.94
CA CYS A 26 -2.80 -3.06 -11.74
C CYS A 26 -2.54 -3.33 -10.24
N MET A 27 -2.19 -2.31 -9.45
CA MET A 27 -1.97 -2.45 -8.01
C MET A 27 -3.24 -2.94 -7.29
N LYS A 28 -4.40 -2.38 -7.62
CA LYS A 28 -5.68 -2.82 -7.05
C LYS A 28 -5.94 -4.30 -7.32
N LYS A 29 -5.79 -4.74 -8.57
CA LYS A 29 -5.93 -6.15 -8.94
C LYS A 29 -4.96 -7.07 -8.18
N LYS A 30 -3.72 -6.63 -7.98
CA LYS A 30 -2.72 -7.40 -7.19
C LYS A 30 -3.12 -7.51 -5.72
N LEU A 31 -3.65 -6.43 -5.14
CA LEU A 31 -4.15 -6.41 -3.77
C LEU A 31 -5.38 -7.32 -3.62
N GLU A 32 -6.36 -7.21 -4.51
CA GLU A 32 -7.55 -8.07 -4.54
C GLU A 32 -7.17 -9.55 -4.73
N SER A 33 -6.23 -9.85 -5.64
CA SER A 33 -5.68 -11.20 -5.82
C SER A 33 -4.94 -11.73 -4.60
N TYR A 34 -4.48 -10.84 -3.71
CA TYR A 34 -3.84 -11.20 -2.45
C TYR A 34 -4.86 -11.36 -1.30
N GLY A 35 -6.15 -11.20 -1.58
CA GLY A 35 -7.22 -11.21 -0.57
C GLY A 35 -7.33 -9.92 0.22
N ILE A 36 -6.89 -8.79 -0.36
CA ILE A 36 -7.08 -7.45 0.19
C ILE A 36 -8.15 -6.76 -0.64
N GLU A 37 -9.31 -6.51 -0.05
CA GLU A 37 -10.37 -5.76 -0.69
C GLU A 37 -9.97 -4.29 -0.81
N VAL A 38 -10.16 -3.74 -2.01
CA VAL A 38 -9.81 -2.35 -2.30
C VAL A 38 -11.06 -1.59 -2.71
N SER A 39 -11.35 -0.50 -2.00
CA SER A 39 -12.46 0.37 -2.36
C SER A 39 -12.32 0.90 -3.80
N SER A 40 -13.46 1.03 -4.47
CA SER A 40 -13.51 1.65 -5.81
C SER A 40 -13.25 3.16 -5.73
N GLY A 41 -12.60 3.71 -6.76
CA GLY A 41 -12.30 5.13 -6.88
C GLY A 41 -10.81 5.47 -6.70
N ASN A 42 -10.56 6.77 -6.48
CA ASN A 42 -9.24 7.33 -6.30
C ASN A 42 -8.78 7.30 -4.83
N SER A 43 -9.70 7.20 -3.89
CA SER A 43 -9.40 7.07 -2.46
C SER A 43 -10.37 6.11 -1.81
N GLY A 44 -9.92 5.43 -0.75
CA GLY A 44 -10.76 4.56 0.04
C GLY A 44 -9.96 3.69 0.99
N VAL A 45 -10.54 2.56 1.37
CA VAL A 45 -9.94 1.63 2.34
C VAL A 45 -9.48 0.36 1.66
N LEU A 46 -8.33 -0.13 2.11
CA LEU A 46 -7.70 -1.41 1.85
C LEU A 46 -7.89 -2.24 3.10
N GLU A 47 -8.65 -3.32 3.02
CA GLU A 47 -8.85 -4.22 4.16
C GLU A 47 -8.57 -5.66 3.74
N GLY A 48 -7.75 -6.36 4.50
CA GLY A 48 -7.48 -7.77 4.27
C GLY A 48 -6.38 -8.32 5.14
N ASN A 49 -6.45 -9.61 5.46
CA ASN A 49 -5.49 -10.29 6.35
C ASN A 49 -5.29 -9.57 7.70
N GLY A 50 -6.33 -8.91 8.22
CA GLY A 50 -6.30 -8.13 9.47
C GLY A 50 -5.57 -6.79 9.38
N ILE A 51 -5.20 -6.34 8.17
CA ILE A 51 -4.61 -5.03 7.91
C ILE A 51 -5.71 -4.11 7.37
N VAL A 52 -5.82 -2.92 7.96
CA VAL A 52 -6.68 -1.83 7.49
C VAL A 52 -5.78 -0.66 7.10
N ALA A 53 -5.84 -0.22 5.86
CA ALA A 53 -5.10 0.92 5.36
C ALA A 53 -5.98 1.81 4.49
N HIS A 54 -5.75 3.11 4.49
CA HIS A 54 -6.46 4.06 3.64
C HIS A 54 -5.55 4.44 2.48
N PHE A 55 -6.05 4.35 1.26
CA PHE A 55 -5.33 4.85 0.09
C PHE A 55 -5.97 6.13 -0.45
N SER A 56 -5.16 6.98 -1.06
CA SER A 56 -5.59 8.19 -1.75
C SER A 56 -4.67 8.45 -2.94
N TRP A 57 -5.25 8.50 -4.11
CA TRP A 57 -4.61 8.76 -5.39
C TRP A 57 -5.11 10.08 -5.94
N ASP A 58 -4.19 10.92 -6.38
CA ASP A 58 -4.49 12.26 -6.88
C ASP A 58 -5.10 12.25 -8.30
N GLY A 59 -5.12 11.10 -8.98
CA GLY A 59 -5.62 10.96 -10.35
C GLY A 59 -4.57 11.21 -11.42
N GLU A 60 -3.42 11.76 -11.04
CA GLU A 60 -2.33 12.08 -11.97
C GLU A 60 -1.13 11.14 -11.80
N ALA A 61 -0.46 11.21 -10.65
CA ALA A 61 0.78 10.46 -10.41
C ALA A 61 1.07 10.10 -8.95
N ASN A 62 0.33 10.66 -7.99
CA ASN A 62 0.65 10.55 -6.57
C ASN A 62 -0.33 9.63 -5.87
N LEU A 63 0.15 8.48 -5.37
CA LEU A 63 -0.62 7.54 -4.56
C LEU A 63 -0.04 7.53 -3.14
N SER A 64 -0.87 7.79 -2.15
CA SER A 64 -0.55 7.67 -0.73
C SER A 64 -1.34 6.53 -0.12
N ILE A 65 -0.70 5.67 0.66
CA ILE A 65 -1.34 4.56 1.39
C ILE A 65 -0.94 4.68 2.85
N GLU A 66 -1.89 4.96 3.73
CA GLU A 66 -1.71 5.13 5.16
C GLU A 66 -2.25 3.92 5.92
N ILE A 67 -1.42 3.25 6.72
CA ILE A 67 -1.86 2.06 7.47
C ILE A 67 -2.55 2.55 8.75
N LYS A 68 -3.83 2.21 8.91
CA LYS A 68 -4.65 2.58 10.08
C LYS A 68 -4.57 1.52 11.16
N GLU A 69 -4.82 0.26 10.78
CA GLU A 69 -4.79 -0.87 11.70
C GLU A 69 -3.95 -1.99 11.11
N ARG A 70 -3.28 -2.72 11.99
CA ARG A 70 -2.46 -3.88 11.61
C ARG A 70 -2.38 -4.86 12.77
N PRO A 71 -2.16 -6.15 12.48
CA PRO A 71 -1.78 -7.12 13.50
C PRO A 71 -0.41 -6.74 14.09
N LEU A 72 -0.21 -6.96 15.39
CA LEU A 72 1.09 -6.75 16.06
C LEU A 72 2.20 -7.64 15.49
N GLU A 73 1.82 -8.78 14.92
CA GLU A 73 2.71 -9.74 14.26
C GLU A 73 3.15 -9.26 12.85
N THR A 74 2.44 -8.28 12.28
CA THR A 74 2.70 -7.74 10.95
C THR A 74 3.59 -6.51 11.02
N TYR A 75 4.84 -6.68 10.61
CA TYR A 75 5.80 -5.59 10.53
C TYR A 75 5.52 -4.65 9.36
N CYS A 76 5.59 -3.33 9.58
CA CYS A 76 5.41 -2.33 8.51
C CYS A 76 6.37 -2.56 7.33
N GLY A 77 7.59 -3.06 7.61
CA GLY A 77 8.59 -3.40 6.59
C GLY A 77 8.11 -4.48 5.61
N GLN A 78 7.34 -5.46 6.07
CA GLN A 78 6.78 -6.49 5.18
C GLN A 78 5.67 -5.92 4.30
N VAL A 79 4.76 -5.13 4.88
CA VAL A 79 3.65 -4.49 4.14
C VAL A 79 4.21 -3.53 3.10
N SER A 80 5.13 -2.67 3.51
CA SER A 80 5.76 -1.69 2.63
C SER A 80 6.61 -2.32 1.53
N GLY A 81 7.38 -3.36 1.86
CA GLY A 81 8.16 -4.12 0.87
C GLY A 81 7.25 -4.78 -0.17
N LYS A 82 6.11 -5.32 0.26
CA LYS A 82 5.14 -5.98 -0.62
C LYS A 82 4.42 -4.99 -1.53
N LEU A 83 3.92 -3.88 -0.98
CA LEU A 83 3.32 -2.79 -1.76
C LEU A 83 4.30 -2.24 -2.79
N ARG A 84 5.58 -2.05 -2.42
CA ARG A 84 6.63 -1.60 -3.34
C ARG A 84 6.94 -2.64 -4.43
N THR A 85 6.80 -3.92 -4.12
CA THR A 85 6.96 -4.99 -5.11
C THR A 85 5.83 -4.96 -6.12
N PHE A 86 4.58 -4.89 -5.67
CA PHE A 86 3.42 -4.74 -6.58
C PHE A 86 3.53 -3.48 -7.43
N TRP A 87 3.94 -2.36 -6.84
CA TRP A 87 4.15 -1.13 -7.59
C TRP A 87 5.21 -1.30 -8.69
N ARG A 88 6.36 -1.94 -8.40
CA ARG A 88 7.40 -2.23 -9.42
C ARG A 88 6.89 -3.15 -10.53
N GLU A 89 6.22 -4.25 -10.17
CA GLU A 89 5.63 -5.16 -11.16
C GLU A 89 4.65 -4.43 -12.09
N CYS A 90 3.82 -3.54 -11.53
CA CYS A 90 2.85 -2.75 -12.29
C CYS A 90 3.47 -1.60 -13.08
N GLN A 91 4.63 -1.09 -12.66
CA GLN A 91 5.44 -0.17 -13.46
C GLN A 91 6.13 -0.87 -14.64
N GLY A 92 6.14 -2.20 -14.68
CA GLY A 92 6.90 -2.99 -15.66
C GLY A 92 8.41 -2.97 -15.39
N LEU A 93 8.80 -2.78 -14.12
CA LEU A 93 10.19 -2.74 -13.62
C LEU A 93 10.59 -3.99 -12.84
#